data_AF-A0A7L4F4J8-F1
#
_entry.id   AF-A0A7L4F4J8-F1
#
_cell.length_a   1.000
_cell.length_b   1.000
_cell.length_c   1.000
_cell.angle_alpha   90.00
_cell.angle_beta   90.00
_cell.angle_gamma   90.00
#
_symmetry.space_group_name_H-M   'P 1'
#
loop_
_entity.id
_entity.type
_entity.pdbx_description
1 polymer ?
#
loop_
_entity_poly.entity_id
_entity_poly.type
_entity_poly.pdbx_seq_one_letter_code
_entity_poly.pdbx_strand_id
1 'polypeptide(L)'
;PSPAVPSAVSTLTDDLLSYYQHVTRAVLGDDPQLMKVALQDLQSNSKIAALLPYFVHVVSGVSAGPTLGGHLTYMAVRLNRPAPLPQVKSVSHDLQQLNRLLHVARSLIQNPYLRLGSYARSLVGSVLYCALEPLAASINPLNDHWTLRDSAAMLLSRIFWTHGDVLSGLYQQILLSLQKVLADPVRPLCSHYGAVVGLHALGWK
;
A
#
# COMPACT_ATOMS: atom_id res chain seq x y z
N PRO A 1 -9.34 -12.11 12.19
CA PRO A 1 -9.54 -10.83 12.90
C PRO A 1 -8.94 -9.66 12.09
N SER A 2 -9.79 -8.95 11.35
CA SER A 2 -9.41 -7.75 10.59
C SER A 2 -8.98 -6.62 11.51
N PRO A 3 -8.05 -5.74 11.10
CA PRO A 3 -7.82 -4.50 11.82
C PRO A 3 -9.06 -3.64 11.60
N ALA A 4 -9.87 -3.49 12.65
CA ALA A 4 -10.89 -2.45 12.69
C ALA A 4 -10.22 -1.10 12.37
N VAL A 5 -10.92 -0.21 11.67
CA VAL A 5 -10.57 1.21 11.68
C VAL A 5 -10.36 1.54 13.16
N PRO A 6 -9.19 2.05 13.59
CA PRO A 6 -8.97 2.27 15.01
C PRO A 6 -10.13 3.11 15.54
N SER A 7 -10.80 2.67 16.61
CA SER A 7 -11.72 3.50 17.42
C SER A 7 -11.04 4.74 18.02
N ALA A 8 -9.90 5.16 17.47
CA ALA A 8 -8.97 6.17 17.93
C ALA A 8 -9.13 7.50 17.17
N VAL A 9 -10.01 7.64 16.17
CA VAL A 9 -10.26 8.97 15.56
C VAL A 9 -10.66 9.99 16.63
N SER A 10 -11.36 9.54 17.68
CA SER A 10 -11.72 10.32 18.88
C SER A 10 -10.56 10.65 19.83
N THR A 11 -9.32 10.20 19.56
CA THR A 11 -8.13 10.45 20.39
C THR A 11 -7.11 11.41 19.74
N LEU A 12 -7.34 11.82 18.49
CA LEU A 12 -6.49 12.81 17.83
C LEU A 12 -6.89 14.22 18.27
N THR A 13 -5.92 15.10 18.43
CA THR A 13 -6.19 16.54 18.56
C THR A 13 -6.74 17.09 17.25
N ASP A 14 -7.47 18.20 17.32
CA ASP A 14 -8.02 18.87 16.13
C ASP A 14 -6.92 19.24 15.12
N ASP A 15 -5.73 19.63 15.61
CA ASP A 15 -4.56 19.92 14.78
C ASP A 15 -4.07 18.69 14.02
N LEU A 16 -3.98 17.53 14.68
CA LEU A 16 -3.53 16.29 14.04
C LEU A 16 -4.57 15.77 13.04
N LEU A 17 -5.86 15.90 13.37
CA LEU A 17 -6.93 15.54 12.46
C LEU A 17 -6.95 16.44 11.22
N SER A 18 -6.82 17.76 11.43
CA SER A 18 -6.73 18.73 10.34
C SER A 18 -5.52 18.44 9.46
N TYR A 19 -4.33 18.22 10.05
CA TYR A 19 -3.13 17.85 9.31
C TYR A 19 -3.34 16.58 8.48
N TYR A 20 -3.89 15.51 9.08
CA TYR A 20 -4.17 14.25 8.39
C TYR A 20 -5.10 14.45 7.17
N GLN A 21 -6.15 15.26 7.32
CA GLN A 21 -7.09 15.57 6.23
C GLN A 21 -6.41 16.35 5.10
N HIS A 22 -5.58 17.35 5.43
CA HIS A 22 -4.86 18.15 4.43
C HIS A 22 -3.87 17.30 3.64
N VAL A 23 -3.07 16.47 4.33
CA VAL A 23 -2.11 15.57 3.68
C VAL A 23 -2.82 14.53 2.82
N THR A 24 -3.90 13.92 3.31
CA THR A 24 -4.66 12.92 2.55
C THR A 24 -5.28 13.53 1.29
N ARG A 25 -5.85 14.74 1.40
CA ARG A 25 -6.40 15.47 0.24
C ARG A 25 -5.32 15.85 -0.76
N ALA A 26 -4.17 16.33 -0.27
CA ALA A 26 -3.02 16.68 -1.10
C ALA A 26 -2.47 15.48 -1.87
N VAL A 27 -2.30 14.35 -1.20
CA VAL A 27 -1.77 13.13 -1.81
C VAL A 27 -2.75 12.55 -2.82
N LEU A 28 -4.04 12.46 -2.49
CA LEU A 28 -5.05 11.81 -3.33
C LEU A 28 -5.67 12.74 -4.38
N GLY A 29 -5.35 14.03 -4.34
CA GLY A 29 -5.83 15.02 -5.29
C GLY A 29 -5.07 15.02 -6.62
N ASP A 30 -5.45 15.98 -7.48
CA ASP A 30 -4.91 16.11 -8.84
C ASP A 30 -3.75 17.11 -8.96
N ASP A 31 -3.39 17.80 -7.87
CA ASP A 31 -2.28 18.77 -7.86
C ASP A 31 -0.94 18.07 -7.55
N PRO A 32 -0.02 17.94 -8.54
CA PRO A 32 1.24 17.23 -8.36
C PRO A 32 2.23 17.99 -7.46
N GLN A 33 2.15 19.32 -7.38
CA GLN A 33 3.01 20.11 -6.49
C GLN A 33 2.57 19.93 -5.05
N LEU A 34 1.27 20.01 -4.80
CA LEU A 34 0.72 19.79 -3.48
C LEU A 34 0.98 18.37 -2.98
N MET A 35 0.82 17.36 -3.86
CA MET A 35 1.21 15.99 -3.57
C MET A 35 2.70 15.88 -3.20
N LYS A 36 3.60 16.48 -3.98
CA LYS A 36 5.04 16.45 -3.72
C LYS A 36 5.39 17.06 -2.35
N VAL A 37 4.80 18.21 -2.03
CA VAL A 37 5.01 18.87 -0.72
C VAL A 37 4.51 17.99 0.42
N ALA A 38 3.31 17.39 0.29
CA ALA A 38 2.75 16.51 1.30
C ALA A 38 3.60 15.24 1.52
N LEU A 39 4.09 14.62 0.45
CA LEU A 39 4.97 13.46 0.53
C LEU A 39 6.33 13.79 1.17
N GLN A 40 6.89 14.97 0.86
CA GLN A 40 8.12 15.44 1.48
C GLN A 40 7.93 15.72 2.97
N ASP A 41 6.82 16.33 3.37
CA ASP A 41 6.52 16.54 4.78
C ASP A 41 6.34 15.21 5.53
N LEU A 42 5.63 14.24 4.95
CA LEU A 42 5.51 12.88 5.49
C LEU A 42 6.87 12.20 5.72
N GLN A 43 7.90 12.52 4.93
CA GLN A 43 9.25 11.96 5.07
C GLN A 43 10.06 12.57 6.21
N SER A 44 9.82 13.81 6.61
CA SER A 44 10.67 14.52 7.58
C SER A 44 9.96 14.97 8.86
N ASN A 45 8.63 14.97 8.88
CA ASN A 45 7.86 15.48 10.01
C ASN A 45 7.99 14.55 11.22
N SER A 46 8.49 15.07 12.34
CA SER A 46 8.70 14.31 13.58
C SER A 46 7.44 14.20 14.45
N LYS A 47 6.38 14.97 14.13
CA LYS A 47 5.17 15.08 14.96
C LYS A 47 4.04 14.14 14.53
N ILE A 48 4.25 13.33 13.49
CA ILE A 48 3.19 12.52 12.86
C ILE A 48 3.14 11.07 13.34
N ALA A 49 3.91 10.71 14.39
CA ALA A 49 3.93 9.34 14.90
C ALA A 49 2.54 8.82 15.29
N ALA A 50 1.69 9.67 15.89
CA ALA A 50 0.31 9.34 16.24
C ALA A 50 -0.58 9.08 15.00
N LEU A 51 -0.19 9.58 13.82
CA LEU A 51 -0.95 9.44 12.57
C LEU A 51 -0.54 8.22 11.74
N LEU A 52 0.58 7.56 12.09
CA LEU A 52 1.07 6.37 11.40
C LEU A 52 -0.01 5.29 11.20
N PRO A 53 -0.85 4.93 12.20
CA PRO A 53 -1.88 3.91 12.02
C PRO A 53 -2.92 4.29 10.95
N TYR A 54 -3.22 5.57 10.81
CA TYR A 54 -4.21 6.09 9.85
C TYR A 54 -3.63 6.11 8.43
N PHE A 55 -2.40 6.59 8.26
CA PHE A 55 -1.74 6.55 6.95
C PHE A 55 -1.50 5.11 6.47
N VAL A 56 -1.10 4.21 7.36
CA VAL A 56 -0.98 2.78 7.00
C VAL A 56 -2.34 2.19 6.65
N HIS A 57 -3.43 2.57 7.34
CA HIS A 57 -4.78 2.11 7.00
C HIS A 57 -5.19 2.58 5.59
N VAL A 58 -4.90 3.83 5.22
CA VAL A 58 -5.17 4.36 3.88
C VAL A 58 -4.40 3.59 2.81
N VAL A 59 -3.11 3.30 3.03
CA VAL A 59 -2.32 2.45 2.12
C VAL A 59 -2.84 1.01 2.09
N SER A 60 -3.26 0.49 3.24
CA SER A 60 -3.71 -0.91 3.38
C SER A 60 -5.11 -1.19 2.85
N GLY A 61 -5.95 -0.16 2.72
CA GLY A 61 -7.29 -0.27 2.14
C GLY A 61 -7.29 -0.77 0.69
N VAL A 62 -6.15 -0.68 0.01
CA VAL A 62 -5.91 -1.16 -1.36
C VAL A 62 -6.01 -2.68 -1.50
N SER A 63 -5.47 -3.42 -0.54
CA SER A 63 -5.44 -4.89 -0.56
C SER A 63 -6.80 -5.54 -0.25
N ALA A 64 -7.84 -4.73 0.02
CA ALA A 64 -9.21 -5.20 0.26
C ALA A 64 -10.09 -5.22 -1.01
N GLY A 65 -9.50 -4.96 -2.18
CA GLY A 65 -10.18 -5.00 -3.48
C GLY A 65 -10.56 -6.41 -3.94
N PRO A 66 -11.48 -6.53 -4.91
CA PRO A 66 -12.03 -7.80 -5.35
C PRO A 66 -11.06 -8.50 -6.29
N THR A 67 -10.14 -9.31 -5.76
CA THR A 67 -9.45 -10.32 -6.57
C THR A 67 -10.26 -11.62 -6.55
N LEU A 68 -10.12 -12.49 -7.55
CA LEU A 68 -10.92 -13.72 -7.73
C LEU A 68 -10.91 -14.68 -6.51
N GLY A 69 -9.98 -14.52 -5.55
CA GLY A 69 -9.96 -15.25 -4.27
C GLY A 69 -10.61 -14.53 -3.08
N GLY A 70 -10.99 -13.25 -3.22
CA GLY A 70 -11.53 -12.38 -2.16
C GLY A 70 -13.06 -12.29 -2.11
N HIS A 71 -13.77 -13.08 -2.91
CA HIS A 71 -15.24 -13.01 -3.04
C HIS A 71 -15.98 -13.26 -1.71
N LEU A 72 -15.38 -13.99 -0.77
CA LEU A 72 -15.94 -14.23 0.57
C LEU A 72 -15.68 -13.09 1.56
N THR A 73 -14.58 -12.36 1.42
CA THR A 73 -14.23 -11.25 2.32
C THR A 73 -14.99 -9.97 1.97
N TYR A 74 -15.24 -9.72 0.68
CA TYR A 74 -15.97 -8.54 0.20
C TYR A 74 -17.47 -8.56 0.57
N MET A 75 -18.09 -9.74 0.64
CA MET A 75 -19.49 -9.89 1.10
C MET A 75 -19.64 -9.64 2.62
N ALA A 76 -18.62 -9.95 3.43
CA ALA A 76 -18.65 -9.72 4.87
C ALA A 76 -18.51 -8.24 5.27
N VAL A 77 -17.88 -7.41 4.43
CA VAL A 77 -17.67 -5.97 4.70
C VAL A 77 -18.91 -5.13 4.37
N ARG A 78 -19.83 -5.62 3.52
CA ARG A 78 -21.03 -4.87 3.11
C ARG A 78 -22.17 -4.85 4.13
N LEU A 79 -22.18 -5.73 5.12
CA LEU A 79 -23.33 -5.86 6.03
C LEU A 79 -23.22 -5.07 7.33
N ASN A 80 -22.13 -4.31 7.57
CA ASN A 80 -21.98 -3.65 8.88
C ASN A 80 -21.25 -2.29 8.86
N ARG A 81 -21.61 -1.37 7.94
CA ARG A 81 -21.08 0.00 7.97
C ARG A 81 -22.21 1.05 7.92
N PRO A 82 -22.32 1.97 8.91
CA PRO A 82 -23.18 3.14 8.83
C PRO A 82 -22.59 4.23 7.92
N ALA A 83 -23.46 4.83 7.10
CA ALA A 83 -23.36 6.02 6.23
C ALA A 83 -22.23 6.08 5.14
N PRO A 84 -22.56 6.48 3.89
CA PRO A 84 -21.62 6.46 2.76
C PRO A 84 -20.78 7.74 2.67
N LEU A 85 -19.46 7.59 2.52
CA LEU A 85 -18.55 8.61 2.00
C LEU A 85 -18.71 8.72 0.46
N PRO A 86 -18.40 9.89 -0.14
CA PRO A 86 -18.75 10.22 -1.51
C PRO A 86 -18.20 9.20 -2.52
N GLN A 87 -19.08 8.81 -3.46
CA GLN A 87 -18.84 7.79 -4.48
C GLN A 87 -17.67 8.15 -5.40
N VAL A 88 -16.74 7.20 -5.57
CA VAL A 88 -15.56 7.33 -6.43
C VAL A 88 -15.92 6.91 -7.86
N LYS A 89 -15.62 7.77 -8.84
CA LYS A 89 -15.86 7.57 -10.27
C LYS A 89 -14.70 6.78 -10.92
N SER A 90 -15.05 5.66 -11.57
CA SER A 90 -14.46 5.02 -12.77
C SER A 90 -12.91 4.90 -12.94
N VAL A 91 -12.34 3.82 -12.39
CA VAL A 91 -11.38 2.80 -12.92
C VAL A 91 -10.09 3.17 -13.69
N SER A 92 -9.88 4.37 -14.28
CA SER A 92 -8.50 4.78 -14.69
C SER A 92 -7.74 5.44 -13.53
N HIS A 93 -8.48 5.95 -12.56
CA HIS A 93 -7.97 6.53 -11.32
C HIS A 93 -7.36 5.48 -10.38
N ASP A 94 -7.68 4.19 -10.55
CA ASP A 94 -7.19 3.13 -9.67
C ASP A 94 -5.67 2.98 -9.77
N LEU A 95 -5.09 2.92 -10.98
CA LEU A 95 -3.64 2.75 -11.13
C LEU A 95 -2.85 3.97 -10.64
N GLN A 96 -3.35 5.17 -10.91
CA GLN A 96 -2.74 6.39 -10.38
C GLN A 96 -2.84 6.45 -8.85
N GLN A 97 -3.97 6.06 -8.27
CA GLN A 97 -4.17 5.98 -6.83
C GLN A 97 -3.24 4.96 -6.18
N LEU A 98 -3.06 3.78 -6.79
CA LEU A 98 -2.08 2.78 -6.33
C LEU A 98 -0.66 3.36 -6.30
N ASN A 99 -0.24 4.07 -7.35
CA ASN A 99 1.06 4.73 -7.39
C ASN A 99 1.19 5.79 -6.27
N ARG A 100 0.19 6.65 -6.09
CA ARG A 100 0.14 7.62 -4.99
C ARG A 100 0.30 6.95 -3.62
N LEU A 101 -0.35 5.81 -3.42
CA LEU A 101 -0.28 5.07 -2.15
C LEU A 101 1.08 4.39 -1.94
N LEU A 102 1.75 3.92 -3.00
CA LEU A 102 3.15 3.49 -2.91
C LEU A 102 4.08 4.65 -2.54
N HIS A 103 3.82 5.87 -3.04
CA HIS A 103 4.58 7.06 -2.64
C HIS A 103 4.36 7.43 -1.17
N VAL A 104 3.14 7.30 -0.65
CA VAL A 104 2.86 7.46 0.79
C VAL A 104 3.63 6.42 1.59
N ALA A 105 3.50 5.14 1.24
CA ALA A 105 4.20 4.05 1.91
C ALA A 105 5.71 4.32 1.98
N ARG A 106 6.31 4.64 0.83
CA ARG A 106 7.72 5.03 0.73
C ARG A 106 8.06 6.20 1.66
N SER A 107 7.22 7.23 1.69
CA SER A 107 7.44 8.41 2.53
C SER A 107 7.43 8.06 4.02
N LEU A 108 6.51 7.20 4.45
CA LEU A 108 6.43 6.73 5.83
C LEU A 108 7.64 5.87 6.23
N ILE A 109 8.10 4.98 5.35
CA ILE A 109 9.25 4.09 5.59
C ILE A 109 10.56 4.88 5.66
N GLN A 110 10.67 5.96 4.90
CA GLN A 110 11.86 6.82 4.89
C GLN A 110 11.90 7.81 6.06
N ASN A 111 10.81 7.96 6.82
CA ASN A 111 10.76 8.90 7.93
C ASN A 111 11.49 8.33 9.17
N PRO A 112 12.60 8.95 9.62
CA PRO A 112 13.41 8.44 10.73
C PRO A 112 12.70 8.53 12.09
N TYR A 113 11.63 9.32 12.19
CA TYR A 113 10.82 9.48 13.40
C TYR A 113 9.68 8.46 13.49
N LEU A 114 9.46 7.65 12.45
CA LEU A 114 8.43 6.62 12.42
C LEU A 114 9.01 5.23 12.66
N ARG A 115 8.31 4.46 13.49
CA ARG A 115 8.62 3.05 13.75
C ARG A 115 7.42 2.21 13.30
N LEU A 116 7.60 1.41 12.25
CA LEU A 116 6.49 0.64 11.67
C LEU A 116 5.92 -0.42 12.60
N GLY A 117 6.75 -1.06 13.44
CA GLY A 117 6.30 -2.06 14.41
C GLY A 117 5.33 -3.09 13.81
N SER A 118 4.13 -3.23 14.40
CA SER A 118 3.09 -4.16 13.96
C SER A 118 2.45 -3.79 12.60
N TYR A 119 2.59 -2.56 12.14
CA TYR A 119 2.03 -2.07 10.88
C TYR A 119 2.79 -2.58 9.66
N ALA A 120 4.04 -3.01 9.83
CA ALA A 120 4.90 -3.41 8.72
C ALA A 120 4.32 -4.60 7.93
N ARG A 121 3.69 -5.58 8.59
CA ARG A 121 3.04 -6.71 7.90
C ARG A 121 1.93 -6.24 6.96
N SER A 122 1.09 -5.32 7.43
CA SER A 122 -0.01 -4.78 6.63
C SER A 122 0.53 -4.02 5.42
N LEU A 123 1.54 -3.17 5.65
CA LEU A 123 2.19 -2.40 4.60
C LEU A 123 2.83 -3.30 3.53
N VAL A 124 3.61 -4.31 3.95
CA VAL A 124 4.20 -5.32 3.06
C VAL A 124 3.13 -6.03 2.23
N GLY A 125 2.00 -6.41 2.86
CA GLY A 125 0.88 -7.04 2.16
C GLY A 125 0.33 -6.17 1.02
N SER A 126 0.18 -4.86 1.25
CA SER A 126 -0.33 -3.93 0.23
C SER A 126 0.69 -3.65 -0.88
N VAL A 127 1.98 -3.63 -0.55
CA VAL A 127 3.03 -3.53 -1.57
C VAL A 127 3.12 -4.81 -2.40
N LEU A 128 3.02 -5.99 -1.77
CA LEU A 128 2.92 -7.28 -2.47
C LEU A 128 1.68 -7.35 -3.37
N TYR A 129 0.55 -6.81 -2.92
CA TYR A 129 -0.65 -6.70 -3.76
C TYR A 129 -0.37 -5.91 -5.05
N CYS A 130 0.27 -4.74 -4.94
CA CYS A 130 0.64 -3.93 -6.11
C CYS A 130 1.65 -4.64 -7.03
N ALA A 131 2.58 -5.39 -6.46
CA ALA A 131 3.59 -6.13 -7.21
C ALA A 131 3.01 -7.36 -7.92
N LEU A 132 2.09 -8.11 -7.29
CA LEU A 132 1.77 -9.48 -7.69
C LEU A 132 0.36 -9.66 -8.22
N GLU A 133 -0.62 -8.88 -7.79
CA GLU A 133 -2.01 -9.15 -8.17
C GLU A 133 -2.33 -8.76 -9.61
N PRO A 134 -3.18 -9.53 -10.31
CA PRO A 134 -3.64 -9.19 -11.65
C PRO A 134 -4.72 -8.10 -11.57
N LEU A 135 -4.27 -6.86 -11.46
CA LEU A 135 -5.13 -5.67 -11.37
C LEU A 135 -6.01 -5.53 -12.64
N ALA A 136 -7.22 -5.00 -12.51
CA ALA A 136 -8.08 -4.69 -13.66
C ALA A 136 -7.39 -3.78 -14.68
N ALA A 137 -6.52 -2.87 -14.21
CA ALA A 137 -5.68 -2.04 -15.06
C ALA A 137 -4.78 -2.85 -16.02
N SER A 138 -4.40 -4.09 -15.65
CA SER A 138 -3.59 -4.98 -16.49
C SER A 138 -4.32 -5.60 -17.68
N ILE A 139 -5.65 -5.45 -17.76
CA ILE A 139 -6.42 -5.93 -18.90
C ILE A 139 -6.21 -5.02 -20.12
N ASN A 140 -5.98 -3.73 -19.90
CA ASN A 140 -5.74 -2.77 -20.96
C ASN A 140 -4.22 -2.63 -21.21
N PRO A 141 -3.70 -3.03 -22.38
CA PRO A 141 -2.27 -2.97 -22.67
C PRO A 141 -1.71 -1.54 -22.75
N LEU A 142 -2.55 -0.52 -22.86
CA LEU A 142 -2.13 0.89 -22.83
C LEU A 142 -1.82 1.40 -21.42
N ASN A 143 -2.26 0.69 -20.38
CA ASN A 143 -1.98 1.08 -19.01
C ASN A 143 -0.56 0.63 -18.61
N ASP A 144 0.28 1.59 -18.22
CA ASP A 144 1.61 1.29 -17.68
C ASP A 144 1.54 0.83 -16.22
N HIS A 145 1.03 -0.38 -16.03
CA HIS A 145 1.04 -1.05 -14.72
C HIS A 145 2.40 -1.70 -14.41
N TRP A 146 3.34 -1.72 -15.36
CA TRP A 146 4.67 -2.29 -15.17
C TRP A 146 5.48 -1.41 -14.21
N THR A 147 5.44 -0.09 -14.42
CA THR A 147 6.05 0.89 -13.53
C THR A 147 5.54 0.80 -12.08
N LEU A 148 4.26 0.48 -11.87
CA LEU A 148 3.72 0.24 -10.53
C LEU A 148 4.40 -0.97 -9.87
N ARG A 149 4.56 -2.07 -10.62
CA ARG A 149 5.17 -3.31 -10.11
C ARG A 149 6.66 -3.12 -9.79
N ASP A 150 7.39 -2.39 -10.64
CA ASP A 150 8.78 -2.02 -10.37
C ASP A 150 8.90 -1.17 -9.11
N SER A 151 8.03 -0.17 -8.97
CA SER A 151 7.99 0.69 -7.79
C SER A 151 7.68 -0.12 -6.52
N ALA A 152 6.77 -1.07 -6.59
CA ALA A 152 6.43 -1.97 -5.49
C ALA A 152 7.59 -2.90 -5.13
N ALA A 153 8.25 -3.52 -6.11
CA ALA A 153 9.41 -4.38 -5.89
C ALA A 153 10.57 -3.62 -5.21
N MET A 154 10.89 -2.42 -5.71
CA MET A 154 11.89 -1.54 -5.09
C MET A 154 11.51 -1.12 -3.67
N LEU A 155 10.22 -0.93 -3.41
CA LEU A 155 9.73 -0.60 -2.08
C LEU A 155 9.83 -1.79 -1.11
N LEU A 156 9.53 -3.01 -1.55
CA LEU A 156 9.74 -4.23 -0.75
C LEU A 156 11.20 -4.37 -0.32
N SER A 157 12.12 -4.14 -1.26
CA SER A 157 13.56 -4.15 -0.98
C SER A 157 13.93 -3.11 0.06
N ARG A 158 13.43 -1.87 -0.06
CA ARG A 158 13.68 -0.83 0.95
C ARG A 158 13.15 -1.21 2.32
N ILE A 159 11.92 -1.69 2.42
CA ILE A 159 11.32 -2.13 3.70
C ILE A 159 12.20 -3.18 4.35
N PHE A 160 12.69 -4.15 3.56
CA PHE A 160 13.57 -5.20 4.03
C PHE A 160 14.89 -4.63 4.59
N TRP A 161 15.56 -3.74 3.85
CA TRP A 161 16.85 -3.20 4.26
C TRP A 161 16.76 -2.17 5.41
N THR A 162 15.64 -1.45 5.56
CA THR A 162 15.48 -0.44 6.61
C THR A 162 14.87 -0.97 7.91
N HIS A 163 14.14 -2.08 7.86
CA HIS A 163 13.43 -2.64 9.02
C HIS A 163 13.68 -4.15 9.23
N GLY A 164 14.69 -4.74 8.58
CA GLY A 164 14.90 -6.18 8.49
C GLY A 164 15.05 -6.92 9.83
N ASP A 165 15.59 -6.26 10.86
CA ASP A 165 15.71 -6.75 12.23
C ASP A 165 14.34 -7.02 12.89
N VAL A 166 13.38 -6.13 12.67
CA VAL A 166 11.98 -6.29 13.11
C VAL A 166 11.20 -7.28 12.21
N LEU A 167 11.73 -7.55 11.02
CA LEU A 167 11.02 -8.22 9.93
C LEU A 167 11.56 -9.59 9.52
N SER A 168 12.38 -10.23 10.34
CA SER A 168 12.96 -11.56 10.04
C SER A 168 11.92 -12.59 9.56
N GLY A 169 10.72 -12.61 10.17
CA GLY A 169 9.60 -13.46 9.71
C GLY A 169 8.86 -12.94 8.47
N LEU A 170 8.86 -11.64 8.19
CA LEU A 170 8.23 -11.09 6.99
C LEU A 170 9.05 -11.36 5.73
N TYR A 171 10.37 -11.45 5.83
CA TYR A 171 11.21 -11.76 4.67
C TYR A 171 10.87 -13.13 4.07
N GLN A 172 10.78 -14.17 4.92
CA GLN A 172 10.30 -15.48 4.47
C GLN A 172 8.88 -15.39 3.88
N GLN A 173 7.98 -14.61 4.48
CA GLN A 173 6.64 -14.42 3.93
C GLN A 173 6.66 -13.76 2.54
N ILE A 174 7.54 -12.78 2.31
CA ILE A 174 7.72 -12.12 1.00
C ILE A 174 8.24 -13.15 0.00
N LEU A 175 9.33 -13.86 0.31
CA LEU A 175 9.90 -14.88 -0.58
C LEU A 175 8.89 -15.98 -0.93
N LEU A 176 8.15 -16.49 0.06
CA LEU A 176 7.11 -17.49 -0.18
C LEU A 176 5.99 -16.96 -1.08
N SER A 177 5.62 -15.69 -0.96
CA SER A 177 4.62 -15.07 -1.84
C SER A 177 5.13 -14.97 -3.29
N LEU A 178 6.39 -14.58 -3.48
CA LEU A 178 7.02 -14.51 -4.80
C LEU A 178 7.16 -15.90 -5.43
N GLN A 179 7.65 -16.88 -4.67
CA GLN A 179 7.81 -18.27 -5.11
C GLN A 179 6.48 -18.89 -5.53
N LYS A 180 5.41 -18.67 -4.75
CA LYS A 180 4.06 -19.16 -5.08
C LYS A 180 3.57 -18.66 -6.42
N VAL A 181 3.84 -17.40 -6.75
CA VAL A 181 3.47 -16.82 -8.05
C VAL A 181 4.27 -17.46 -9.17
N LEU A 182 5.58 -17.64 -9.01
CA LEU A 182 6.45 -18.24 -10.03
C LEU A 182 6.18 -19.73 -10.26
N ALA A 183 5.68 -20.44 -9.24
CA ALA A 183 5.35 -21.86 -9.32
C ALA A 183 3.95 -22.11 -9.90
N ASP A 184 3.13 -21.08 -10.10
CA ASP A 184 1.75 -21.21 -10.59
C ASP A 184 1.69 -20.97 -12.11
N PRO A 185 1.59 -22.04 -12.94
CA PRO A 185 1.63 -21.90 -14.39
C PRO A 185 0.40 -21.21 -14.99
N VAL A 186 -0.69 -21.03 -14.23
CA VAL A 186 -1.91 -20.36 -14.72
C VAL A 186 -2.00 -18.90 -14.29
N ARG A 187 -1.08 -18.42 -13.44
CA ARG A 187 -0.98 -16.99 -13.11
C ARG A 187 -0.60 -16.18 -14.36
N PRO A 188 -1.17 -14.97 -14.54
CA PRO A 188 -0.85 -14.15 -15.70
C PRO A 188 0.62 -13.65 -15.68
N LEU A 189 1.12 -13.26 -16.85
CA LEU A 189 2.49 -12.78 -17.03
C LEU A 189 2.83 -11.57 -16.18
N CYS A 190 1.86 -10.67 -15.94
CA CYS A 190 2.08 -9.48 -15.11
C CYS A 190 2.39 -9.84 -13.65
N SER A 191 1.76 -10.89 -13.11
CA SER A 191 2.07 -11.42 -11.78
C SER A 191 3.47 -12.03 -11.73
N HIS A 192 3.80 -12.85 -12.73
CA HIS A 192 5.13 -13.45 -12.86
C HIS A 192 6.23 -12.41 -12.96
N TYR A 193 6.05 -11.39 -13.80
CA TYR A 193 6.96 -10.26 -13.93
C TYR A 193 7.20 -9.60 -12.58
N GLY A 194 6.13 -9.25 -11.86
CA GLY A 194 6.25 -8.65 -10.53
C GLY A 194 6.99 -9.54 -9.53
N ALA A 195 6.82 -10.86 -9.61
CA ALA A 195 7.56 -11.81 -8.80
C ALA A 195 9.06 -11.85 -9.14
N VAL A 196 9.41 -11.86 -10.43
CA VAL A 196 10.80 -11.83 -10.90
C VAL A 196 11.50 -10.54 -10.49
N VAL A 197 10.89 -9.38 -10.77
CA VAL A 197 11.47 -8.08 -10.39
C VAL A 197 11.55 -7.96 -8.85
N GLY A 198 10.56 -8.49 -8.13
CA GLY A 198 10.57 -8.58 -6.67
C GLY A 198 11.78 -9.35 -6.14
N LEU A 199 12.05 -10.56 -6.65
CA LEU A 199 13.22 -11.35 -6.27
C LEU A 199 14.54 -10.64 -6.63
N HIS A 200 14.61 -10.05 -7.82
CA HIS A 200 15.77 -9.29 -8.26
C HIS A 200 16.07 -8.12 -7.32
N ALA A 201 15.05 -7.33 -6.97
CA ALA A 201 15.19 -6.18 -6.07
C ALA A 201 15.63 -6.58 -4.66
N LEU A 202 15.30 -7.81 -4.22
CA LEU A 202 15.76 -8.36 -2.94
C LEU A 202 17.20 -8.92 -3.00
N GLY A 203 17.84 -8.91 -4.16
CA GLY A 203 19.20 -9.41 -4.34
C GLY A 203 19.31 -10.93 -4.37
N TRP A 204 18.23 -11.63 -4.72
CA TRP A 204 18.24 -13.08 -4.90
C TRP A 204 19.21 -13.47 -6.02
N LYS A 205 20.10 -14.44 -5.76
CA LYS A 205 21.13 -14.95 -6.67
C LYS A 205 20.91 -16.43 -6.95
#